data_AF-A0A2G5UHG7-F1
#
_entry.id   AF-A0A2G5UHG7-F1
#
_cell.length_a   1.000
_cell.length_b   1.000
_cell.length_c   1.000
_cell.angle_alpha   90.00
_cell.angle_beta   90.00
_cell.angle_gamma   90.00
#
_symmetry.space_group_name_H-M   'P 1'
#
loop_
_entity.id
_entity.type
_entity.pdbx_description
1 polymer ?
#
loop_
_entity_poly.entity_id
_entity_poly.type
_entity_poly.pdbx_seq_one_letter_code
_entity_poly.pdbx_strand_id
1 'polypeptide(L)'
;MPASTSSSFTKSPIPSHGIKGIEKKLTASQYVGKYTEMLVVGVRRTYALERLIDADCPIRAFEENLTEKVLEKHIAPSGMYTYHLNKLAQKFAEIRRKDMINAQRKMAESRECSLH
;
A
#
# COMPACT_ATOMS: atom_id res chain seq x y z
N MET A 1 -8.56 -50.80 50.56
CA MET A 1 -7.56 -51.46 49.70
C MET A 1 -8.19 -51.71 48.34
N PRO A 2 -7.73 -51.09 47.23
CA PRO A 2 -7.02 -49.80 47.13
C PRO A 2 -7.99 -48.65 47.57
N ALA A 3 -8.14 -47.43 47.03
CA ALA A 3 -7.45 -46.61 46.02
C ALA A 3 -7.68 -45.12 46.36
N SER A 4 -6.93 -44.22 45.70
CA SER A 4 -7.23 -42.78 45.61
C SER A 4 -6.96 -42.27 44.21
N THR A 5 -7.86 -41.44 43.65
CA THR A 5 -7.58 -40.66 42.43
C THR A 5 -8.33 -39.32 42.49
N SER A 6 -7.61 -38.27 42.87
CA SER A 6 -8.11 -36.90 42.80
C SER A 6 -7.93 -36.34 41.39
N SER A 7 -9.02 -35.87 40.76
CA SER A 7 -8.96 -35.04 39.56
C SER A 7 -10.06 -33.99 39.58
N SER A 8 -9.88 -32.98 40.44
CA SER A 8 -10.72 -31.78 40.48
C SER A 8 -10.58 -30.99 39.17
N PHE A 9 -11.41 -31.30 38.18
CA PHE A 9 -11.54 -30.52 36.95
C PHE A 9 -12.17 -29.16 37.24
N THR A 10 -11.35 -28.23 37.74
CA THR A 10 -11.66 -26.80 37.74
C THR A 10 -11.83 -26.37 36.29
N LYS A 11 -13.08 -26.13 35.87
CA LYS A 11 -13.39 -25.45 34.61
C LYS A 11 -12.86 -24.01 34.66
N SER A 12 -11.59 -23.83 34.35
CA SER A 12 -11.11 -22.55 33.86
C SER A 12 -11.82 -22.26 32.54
N PRO A 13 -12.52 -21.13 32.39
CA PRO A 13 -12.89 -20.65 31.06
C PRO A 13 -11.56 -20.30 30.39
N ILE A 14 -11.08 -21.16 29.48
CA ILE A 14 -9.98 -20.80 28.59
C ILE A 14 -10.47 -19.54 27.86
N PRO A 15 -9.86 -18.36 28.06
CA PRO A 15 -10.21 -17.21 27.28
C PRO A 15 -9.81 -17.57 25.87
N SER A 16 -10.79 -17.77 24.99
CA SER A 16 -10.50 -17.87 23.57
C SER A 16 -9.94 -16.51 23.15
N HIS A 17 -8.61 -16.39 23.19
CA HIS A 17 -7.85 -15.50 22.32
C HIS A 17 -8.06 -16.01 20.90
N GLY A 18 -9.31 -15.88 20.43
CA GLY A 18 -9.63 -15.93 19.03
C GLY A 18 -8.67 -14.96 18.38
N ILE A 19 -7.88 -15.48 17.45
CA ILE A 19 -6.93 -14.69 16.70
C ILE A 19 -7.79 -13.72 15.89
N LYS A 20 -8.05 -12.55 16.48
CA LYS A 20 -8.46 -11.35 15.75
C LYS A 20 -7.39 -11.21 14.69
N GLY A 21 -7.71 -11.65 13.48
CA GLY A 21 -6.78 -11.62 12.36
C GLY A 21 -6.26 -10.20 12.31
N ILE A 22 -4.99 -10.01 12.64
CA ILE A 22 -4.40 -8.68 12.62
C ILE A 22 -4.28 -8.40 11.13
N GLU A 23 -5.31 -7.77 10.58
CA GLU A 23 -5.28 -7.08 9.30
C GLU A 23 -4.26 -5.97 9.46
N LYS A 24 -2.98 -6.36 9.34
CA LYS A 24 -1.85 -5.46 9.27
C LYS A 24 -2.16 -4.55 8.10
N LYS A 25 -2.60 -3.32 8.39
CA LYS A 25 -2.79 -2.27 7.38
C LYS A 25 -1.51 -2.24 6.57
N LEU A 26 -1.61 -2.72 5.33
CA LEU A 26 -0.48 -2.74 4.42
C LEU A 26 0.05 -1.31 4.34
N THR A 27 1.36 -1.14 4.47
CA THR A 27 1.95 0.18 4.22
C THR A 27 1.62 0.60 2.78
N ALA A 28 1.60 1.89 2.50
CA ALA A 28 1.35 2.37 1.13
C ALA A 28 2.24 1.65 0.10
N SER A 29 3.52 1.46 0.43
CA SER A 29 4.49 0.70 -0.37
C SER A 29 4.12 -0.77 -0.53
N GLN A 30 3.71 -1.47 0.54
CA GLN A 30 3.25 -2.86 0.44
C GLN A 30 1.95 -3.03 -0.35
N TYR A 31 1.02 -2.07 -0.23
CA TYR A 31 -0.22 -2.06 -1.01
C TYR A 31 0.09 -1.87 -2.51
N VAL A 32 0.90 -0.87 -2.86
CA VAL A 32 1.32 -0.63 -4.25
C VAL A 32 2.10 -1.82 -4.80
N GLY A 33 3.12 -2.30 -4.08
CA GLY A 33 3.95 -3.43 -4.48
C GLY A 33 3.15 -4.68 -4.82
N LYS A 34 2.12 -5.02 -4.03
CA LYS A 34 1.21 -6.15 -4.30
C LYS A 34 0.53 -6.06 -5.67
N TYR A 35 0.07 -4.87 -6.08
CA TYR A 35 -0.58 -4.70 -7.39
C TYR A 35 0.44 -4.56 -8.52
N THR A 36 1.58 -3.92 -8.26
CA THR A 36 2.69 -3.84 -9.21
C THR A 36 3.27 -5.24 -9.53
N GLU A 37 3.38 -6.13 -8.55
CA GLU A 37 3.74 -7.54 -8.74
C GLU A 37 2.73 -8.28 -9.64
N MET A 38 1.42 -8.06 -9.43
CA MET A 38 0.38 -8.63 -10.29
C MET A 38 0.51 -8.19 -11.77
N LEU A 39 1.03 -6.99 -12.05
CA LEU A 39 1.34 -6.53 -13.41
C LEU A 39 2.55 -7.26 -14.02
N VAL A 40 3.60 -7.50 -13.22
CA VAL A 40 4.81 -8.25 -13.63
C VAL A 40 4.46 -9.71 -13.95
N VAL A 41 3.75 -10.38 -13.04
CA VAL A 41 3.25 -11.76 -13.21
C VAL A 41 2.15 -11.84 -14.29
N GLY A 42 1.51 -10.71 -14.60
CA GLY A 42 0.52 -10.58 -15.67
C GLY A 42 -0.90 -11.02 -15.32
N VAL A 43 -1.18 -11.28 -14.04
CA VAL A 43 -2.47 -11.78 -13.54
C VAL A 43 -3.42 -10.64 -13.19
N ARG A 44 -4.67 -10.72 -13.68
CA ARG A 44 -5.75 -9.74 -13.42
C ARG A 44 -5.33 -8.28 -13.65
N ARG A 45 -4.57 -8.00 -14.72
CA ARG A 45 -3.95 -6.68 -15.01
C ARG A 45 -4.90 -5.49 -14.82
N THR A 46 -6.13 -5.54 -15.35
CA THR A 46 -7.13 -4.46 -15.19
C THR A 46 -7.39 -4.14 -13.71
N TYR A 47 -7.66 -5.16 -12.89
CA TYR A 47 -7.90 -5.01 -11.46
C TYR A 47 -6.68 -4.44 -10.70
N ALA A 48 -5.47 -4.83 -11.09
CA ALA A 48 -4.25 -4.26 -10.52
C ALA A 48 -4.07 -2.79 -10.92
N LEU A 49 -4.38 -2.42 -12.17
CA LEU A 49 -4.33 -1.03 -12.65
C LEU A 49 -5.38 -0.15 -11.95
N GLU A 50 -6.62 -0.62 -11.84
CA GLU A 50 -7.70 0.03 -11.07
C GLU A 50 -7.25 0.29 -9.63
N ARG A 51 -6.71 -0.72 -8.95
CA ARG A 51 -6.26 -0.61 -7.55
C ARG A 51 -5.05 0.31 -7.36
N LEU A 52 -4.22 0.52 -8.38
CA LEU A 52 -3.14 1.52 -8.38
C LEU A 52 -3.66 2.94 -8.69
N ILE A 53 -4.72 3.08 -9.49
CA ILE A 53 -5.41 4.37 -9.71
C ILE A 53 -6.13 4.81 -8.44
N ASP A 54 -6.82 3.89 -7.75
CA ASP A 54 -7.53 4.14 -6.49
C ASP A 54 -6.59 4.40 -5.29
N ALA A 55 -5.31 4.03 -5.38
CA ALA A 55 -4.36 4.09 -4.27
C ALA A 55 -4.08 5.53 -3.80
N ASP A 56 -4.59 5.92 -2.63
CA ASP A 56 -4.25 7.20 -2.00
C ASP A 56 -2.94 7.08 -1.20
N CYS A 57 -1.83 7.47 -1.83
CA CYS A 57 -0.49 7.35 -1.26
C CYS A 57 0.51 8.32 -1.90
N PRO A 58 1.57 8.73 -1.16
CA PRO A 58 2.63 9.61 -1.68
C PRO A 58 3.43 8.93 -2.79
N ILE A 59 4.08 9.73 -3.65
CA ILE A 59 4.76 9.23 -4.86
C ILE A 59 5.84 8.18 -4.55
N ARG A 60 6.51 8.31 -3.39
CA ARG A 60 7.50 7.35 -2.88
C ARG A 60 7.03 5.90 -2.89
N ALA A 61 5.76 5.64 -2.58
CA ALA A 61 5.22 4.27 -2.58
C ALA A 61 5.23 3.65 -3.99
N PHE A 62 5.09 4.46 -5.05
CA PHE A 62 5.20 4.01 -6.44
C PHE A 62 6.66 3.92 -6.91
N GLU A 63 7.50 4.84 -6.44
CA GLU A 63 8.94 4.91 -6.75
C GLU A 63 9.72 3.72 -6.14
N GLU A 64 9.49 3.41 -4.86
CA GLU A 64 10.06 2.26 -4.14
C GLU A 64 9.77 0.93 -4.85
N ASN A 65 8.57 0.80 -5.43
CA ASN A 65 8.13 -0.38 -6.18
C ASN A 65 8.39 -0.29 -7.70
N LEU A 66 9.15 0.72 -8.16
CA LEU A 66 9.49 0.97 -9.57
C LEU A 66 8.28 0.96 -10.52
N THR A 67 7.12 1.40 -10.03
CA THR A 67 5.82 1.13 -10.66
C THR A 67 5.70 1.71 -12.07
N GLU A 68 6.24 2.91 -12.32
CA GLU A 68 6.29 3.50 -13.67
C GLU A 68 7.06 2.61 -14.66
N LYS A 69 8.20 2.03 -14.26
CA LYS A 69 9.00 1.12 -15.10
C LYS A 69 8.30 -0.22 -15.35
N VAL A 70 7.53 -0.71 -14.37
CA VAL A 70 6.71 -1.93 -14.53
C VAL A 70 5.57 -1.68 -15.51
N LEU A 71 4.91 -0.52 -15.43
CA LEU A 71 3.87 -0.11 -16.39
C LEU A 71 4.44 0.01 -17.82
N GLU A 72 5.57 0.70 -17.96
CA GLU A 72 6.29 0.83 -19.24
C GLU A 72 6.67 -0.53 -19.84
N LYS A 73 7.26 -1.43 -19.05
CA LYS A 73 7.77 -2.72 -19.55
C LYS A 73 6.70 -3.80 -19.75
N HIS A 74 5.71 -3.90 -18.85
CA HIS A 74 4.78 -5.04 -18.80
C HIS A 74 3.36 -4.72 -19.27
N ILE A 75 2.99 -3.44 -19.43
CA ILE A 75 1.61 -3.00 -19.71
C ILE A 75 1.52 -2.14 -20.97
N ALA A 76 2.44 -1.18 -21.18
CA ALA A 76 2.43 -0.30 -22.35
C ALA A 76 2.50 -1.04 -23.71
N PRO A 77 3.32 -2.10 -23.91
CA PRO A 77 3.42 -2.80 -25.19
C PRO A 77 2.12 -3.50 -25.62
N SER A 78 1.15 -3.68 -24.71
CA SER A 78 -0.11 -4.35 -25.00
C SER A 78 -1.13 -3.46 -25.74
N GLY A 79 -1.00 -2.13 -25.70
CA GLY A 79 -1.98 -1.17 -26.27
C GLY A 79 -3.34 -1.09 -25.54
N MET A 80 -3.87 -2.22 -25.08
CA MET A 80 -5.19 -2.37 -24.45
C MET A 80 -5.41 -1.53 -23.17
N TYR A 81 -4.34 -1.08 -22.52
CA TYR A 81 -4.39 -0.43 -21.21
C TYR A 81 -4.09 1.08 -21.25
N THR A 82 -4.02 1.69 -22.44
CA THR A 82 -3.74 3.14 -22.65
C THR A 82 -4.55 4.07 -21.73
N TYR A 83 -5.86 3.83 -21.56
CA TYR A 83 -6.70 4.60 -20.63
C TYR A 83 -6.20 4.57 -19.17
N HIS A 84 -5.78 3.40 -18.69
CA HIS A 84 -5.27 3.22 -17.33
C HIS A 84 -3.89 3.86 -17.18
N LEU A 85 -3.02 3.71 -18.19
CA LEU A 85 -1.70 4.32 -18.22
C LEU A 85 -1.79 5.84 -18.20
N ASN A 86 -2.70 6.43 -18.98
CA ASN A 86 -2.94 7.89 -18.99
C ASN A 86 -3.43 8.39 -17.62
N LYS A 87 -4.36 7.67 -16.97
CA LYS A 87 -4.81 7.99 -15.60
C LYS A 87 -3.68 7.90 -14.57
N LEU A 88 -2.84 6.87 -14.64
CA LEU A 88 -1.70 6.71 -13.73
C LEU A 88 -0.65 7.81 -13.95
N ALA A 89 -0.32 8.15 -15.20
CA ALA A 89 0.59 9.25 -15.52
C ALA A 89 0.06 10.61 -15.00
N GLN A 90 -1.24 10.89 -15.17
CA GLN A 90 -1.90 12.08 -14.61
C GLN A 90 -1.80 12.09 -13.08
N LYS A 91 -2.13 10.98 -12.41
CA LYS A 91 -2.04 10.81 -10.95
C LYS A 91 -0.62 11.06 -10.44
N PHE A 92 0.40 10.48 -11.05
CA PHE A 92 1.80 10.68 -10.64
C PHE A 92 2.27 12.12 -10.85
N ALA A 93 1.87 12.76 -11.95
CA ALA A 93 2.14 14.18 -12.19
C ALA A 93 1.41 15.10 -11.18
N GLU A 94 0.20 14.76 -10.75
CA GLU A 94 -0.51 15.48 -9.69
C GLU A 94 0.13 15.35 -8.32
N ILE A 95 0.53 14.14 -7.92
CA ILE A 95 1.16 13.91 -6.61
C ILE A 95 2.49 14.67 -6.55
N ARG A 96 3.36 14.51 -7.56
CA ARG A 96 4.64 15.25 -7.64
C ARG A 96 4.44 16.78 -7.61
N ARG A 97 3.39 17.30 -8.25
CA ARG A 97 3.05 18.74 -8.21
C ARG A 97 2.60 19.21 -6.82
N LYS A 98 1.76 18.41 -6.14
CA LYS A 98 1.31 18.69 -4.76
C LYS A 98 2.50 18.67 -3.80
N ASP A 99 3.37 17.66 -3.89
CA ASP A 99 4.57 17.52 -3.06
C ASP A 99 5.55 18.69 -3.27
N MET A 100 5.77 19.13 -4.52
CA MET A 100 6.59 20.30 -4.83
C MET A 100 6.03 21.60 -4.22
N ILE A 101 4.72 21.85 -4.34
CA ILE A 101 4.06 23.04 -3.76
C ILE A 101 4.16 23.01 -2.22
N ASN A 102 3.95 21.83 -1.61
CA ASN A 102 4.07 21.65 -0.16
C ASN A 102 5.51 21.86 0.34
N ALA A 103 6.52 21.45 -0.43
CA ALA A 103 7.92 21.72 -0.12
C ALA A 103 8.25 23.22 -0.23
N GLN A 104 7.76 23.90 -1.27
CA GLN A 104 7.95 25.35 -1.46
C GLN A 104 7.33 26.17 -0.31
N ARG A 105 6.11 25.83 0.12
CA ARG A 105 5.44 26.48 1.27
C ARG A 105 6.27 26.36 2.56
N LYS A 106 6.70 25.14 2.90
CA LYS A 106 7.55 24.90 4.09
C LYS A 106 8.88 25.65 4.04
N MET A 107 9.47 25.85 2.87
CA MET A 107 10.68 26.67 2.72
C MET A 107 10.43 28.18 2.85
N ALA A 108 9.22 28.67 2.54
CA ALA A 108 8.82 30.05 2.80
C ALA A 108 8.55 30.27 4.30
N GLU A 109 7.70 29.43 4.89
CA GLU A 109 7.38 29.41 6.33
C GLU A 109 8.66 29.36 7.19
N SER A 110 9.60 28.48 6.83
CA SER A 110 10.89 28.36 7.53
C SER A 110 11.80 29.59 7.39
N ARG A 111 11.69 30.36 6.30
CA ARG A 111 12.44 31.62 6.11
C ARG A 111 11.85 32.76 6.93
N GLU A 112 10.52 32.83 7.01
CA GLU A 112 9.83 33.81 7.86
C GLU A 112 10.16 33.57 9.34
N CYS A 113 10.21 32.31 9.79
CA CYS A 113 10.66 31.95 11.14
C CYS A 113 12.17 32.09 11.42
N SER A 114 12.98 32.54 10.45
CA SER A 114 14.44 32.79 10.63
C SER A 114 14.84 34.24 10.35
N LEU A 115 13.86 35.15 10.40
CA LEU A 115 14.03 36.61 10.29
C LEU A 115 13.47 37.34 11.54
N HIS A 116 13.32 36.62 12.66
CA HIS A 116 12.86 37.06 13.97
C HIS A 116 13.81 36.52 15.06
#